data_AF-A0A661CQP3-F1
#
_entry.id   AF-A0A661CQP3-F1
#
_cell.length_a   1.000
_cell.length_b   1.000
_cell.length_c   1.000
_cell.angle_alpha   90.00
_cell.angle_beta   90.00
_cell.angle_gamma   90.00
#
_symmetry.space_group_name_H-M   'P 1'
#
loop_
_entity.id
_entity.type
_entity.pdbx_description
1 polymer ?
#
loop_
_entity_poly.entity_id
_entity_poly.type
_entity_poly.pdbx_seq_one_letter_code
_entity_poly.pdbx_strand_id
1 'polypeptide(L)'
;MATFGDFPPSSNNNSTGQSTPNSEPWERKVLEDLAFAALNEQRRSRRWGYVFKGLMFAYLVAILLLMTSTSDLPAAKDTHTALVEINGVIAADAEANADTIITGIRDAFDNQNAQGLILRLNTPGGSPVQAGIINDEIKRLQETRPDFPVYAVIQDVCASGGYYIAVAAKEIYADKAS
;
A
#
# COMPACT_ATOMS: atom_id res chain seq x y z
N MET A 1 -14.80 48.64 84.29
CA MET A 1 -15.72 48.20 85.36
C MET A 1 -17.05 48.87 85.08
N ALA A 2 -18.07 48.14 84.64
CA ALA A 2 -19.42 48.67 84.48
C ALA A 2 -20.39 47.68 85.09
N THR A 3 -21.17 48.13 86.08
CA THR A 3 -22.43 47.50 86.51
C THR A 3 -23.36 48.59 87.00
N PHE A 4 -24.49 48.75 86.31
CA PHE A 4 -25.75 49.37 86.74
C PHE A 4 -26.76 48.83 85.73
N GLY A 5 -27.73 48.00 86.10
CA GLY A 5 -28.93 48.29 86.90
C GLY A 5 -30.09 47.80 86.02
N ASP A 6 -30.77 46.73 86.41
CA ASP A 6 -32.04 46.70 87.17
C ASP A 6 -33.31 46.76 86.28
N PHE A 7 -34.05 45.64 86.28
CA PHE A 7 -35.51 45.46 86.50
C PHE A 7 -36.17 44.33 85.65
N PRO A 8 -37.21 43.63 86.16
CA PRO A 8 -37.53 42.23 85.84
C PRO A 8 -38.86 42.06 85.04
N PRO A 9 -39.55 40.89 84.99
CA PRO A 9 -39.83 40.19 83.74
C PRO A 9 -41.30 40.29 83.28
N SER A 10 -41.56 39.97 82.01
CA SER A 10 -42.90 39.58 81.55
C SER A 10 -42.82 38.56 80.42
N SER A 11 -43.82 37.71 80.36
CA SER A 11 -43.92 36.51 79.55
C SER A 11 -44.41 36.77 78.12
N ASN A 12 -44.06 35.80 77.27
CA ASN A 12 -44.77 35.30 76.11
C ASN A 12 -44.47 35.81 74.68
N ASN A 13 -44.26 34.78 73.84
CA ASN A 13 -44.62 34.61 72.44
C ASN A 13 -43.69 35.07 71.29
N ASN A 14 -43.35 34.04 70.50
CA ASN A 14 -43.27 33.96 69.04
C ASN A 14 -41.94 34.28 68.32
N SER A 15 -41.44 33.19 67.68
CA SER A 15 -40.86 33.09 66.32
C SER A 15 -39.58 33.90 66.04
N THR A 16 -38.45 33.33 65.58
CA THR A 16 -38.12 32.57 64.35
C THR A 16 -36.59 32.33 64.44
N GLY A 17 -35.91 31.32 63.92
CA GLY A 17 -36.18 30.28 62.93
C GLY A 17 -34.81 29.88 62.36
N GLN A 18 -34.49 28.58 62.33
CA GLN A 18 -33.56 27.94 61.38
C GLN A 18 -33.56 26.42 61.64
N SER A 19 -34.68 25.80 61.35
CA SER A 19 -34.77 24.38 61.03
C SER A 19 -34.61 24.24 59.51
N THR A 20 -33.65 23.44 59.09
CA THR A 20 -33.51 22.96 57.72
C THR A 20 -34.83 22.35 57.23
N PRO A 21 -35.44 22.84 56.13
CA PRO A 21 -36.61 22.19 55.58
C PRO A 21 -36.16 20.95 54.79
N ASN A 22 -36.71 19.82 55.20
CA ASN A 22 -37.14 18.68 54.39
C ASN A 22 -36.87 18.86 52.87
N SER A 23 -35.85 18.18 52.34
CA SER A 23 -35.58 18.16 50.89
C SER A 23 -36.76 17.52 50.16
N GLU A 24 -37.35 18.28 49.25
CA GLU A 24 -38.58 17.94 48.54
C GLU A 24 -38.45 16.65 47.69
N PRO A 25 -39.53 15.86 47.55
CA PRO A 25 -39.53 14.62 46.76
C PRO A 25 -39.07 14.76 45.29
N TRP A 26 -39.20 15.96 44.71
CA TRP A 26 -38.86 16.21 43.31
C TRP A 26 -37.35 16.42 43.07
N GLU A 27 -36.59 16.91 44.06
CA GLU A 27 -35.15 17.13 43.92
C GLU A 27 -34.41 15.80 43.78
N ARG A 28 -34.81 14.80 44.58
CA ARG A 28 -34.27 13.44 44.48
C ARG A 28 -34.57 12.82 43.13
N LYS A 29 -35.76 13.09 42.58
CA LYS A 29 -36.17 12.62 41.26
C LYS A 29 -35.36 13.27 40.13
N VAL A 30 -35.09 14.58 40.21
CA VAL A 30 -34.24 15.27 39.22
C VAL A 30 -32.79 14.77 39.30
N LEU A 31 -32.27 14.52 40.50
CA LEU A 31 -30.94 13.94 40.69
C LEU A 31 -30.86 12.50 40.18
N GLU A 32 -31.90 11.70 40.41
CA GLU A 32 -32.04 10.33 39.90
C GLU A 32 -32.12 10.32 38.37
N ASP A 33 -32.95 11.19 37.78
CA ASP A 33 -33.09 11.34 36.33
C ASP A 33 -31.79 11.83 35.68
N LEU A 34 -31.08 12.76 36.31
CA LEU A 34 -29.74 13.21 35.86
C LEU A 34 -28.70 12.10 35.97
N ALA A 35 -28.73 11.32 37.05
CA ALA A 35 -27.82 10.18 37.23
C ALA A 35 -28.07 9.09 36.19
N PHE A 36 -29.35 8.75 35.92
CA PHE A 36 -29.70 7.78 34.89
C PHE A 36 -29.48 8.31 33.47
N ALA A 37 -29.67 9.60 33.21
CA ALA A 37 -29.34 10.24 31.94
C ALA A 37 -27.82 10.21 31.68
N ALA A 38 -27.00 10.48 32.69
CA ALA A 38 -25.55 10.40 32.59
C ALA A 38 -25.06 8.96 32.30
N LEU A 39 -25.68 7.95 32.93
CA LEU A 39 -25.36 6.54 32.68
C LEU A 39 -25.74 6.10 31.25
N ASN A 40 -26.83 6.62 30.71
CA ASN A 40 -27.24 6.35 29.33
C ASN A 40 -26.30 7.01 28.30
N GLU A 41 -25.85 8.23 28.56
CA GLU A 41 -24.91 8.95 27.69
C GLU A 41 -23.55 8.23 27.62
N GLN A 42 -23.06 7.69 28.75
CA GLN A 42 -21.80 6.95 28.81
C GLN A 42 -21.84 5.63 28.02
N ARG A 43 -22.99 4.95 27.95
CA ARG A 43 -23.13 3.71 27.16
C ARG A 43 -23.23 4.02 25.66
N ARG A 44 -23.85 5.15 25.30
CA ARG A 44 -24.00 5.59 23.91
C ARG A 44 -22.63 5.95 23.33
N SER A 45 -21.81 6.72 24.03
CA SER A 45 -20.47 7.10 23.56
C SER A 45 -19.53 5.90 23.33
N ARG A 46 -19.58 4.89 24.21
CA ARG A 46 -18.79 3.65 24.06
C ARG A 46 -19.19 2.86 22.83
N ARG A 47 -20.50 2.71 22.58
CA ARG A 47 -21.03 2.00 21.40
C ARG A 47 -20.67 2.74 20.10
N TRP A 48 -20.79 4.06 20.08
CA TRP A 48 -20.39 4.87 18.93
C TRP A 48 -18.89 4.79 18.65
N GLY A 49 -18.04 4.74 19.68
CA GLY A 49 -16.60 4.52 19.52
C GLY A 49 -16.26 3.19 18.82
N TYR A 50 -16.99 2.11 19.11
CA TYR A 50 -16.81 0.83 18.41
C TYR A 50 -17.31 0.87 16.97
N VAL A 51 -18.40 1.60 16.70
CA VAL A 51 -18.91 1.79 15.33
C VAL A 51 -17.88 2.54 14.47
N PHE A 52 -17.33 3.66 14.96
CA PHE A 52 -16.30 4.40 14.22
C PHE A 52 -15.02 3.58 13.99
N LYS A 53 -14.58 2.80 14.98
CA LYS A 53 -13.43 1.88 14.83
C LYS A 53 -13.71 0.77 13.81
N GLY A 54 -14.93 0.23 13.81
CA GLY A 54 -15.37 -0.78 12.84
C GLY A 54 -15.41 -0.22 11.42
N LEU A 55 -15.94 0.98 11.22
CA LEU A 55 -15.94 1.66 9.92
C LEU A 55 -14.52 1.96 9.43
N MET A 56 -13.63 2.41 10.32
CA MET A 56 -12.23 2.67 9.98
C MET A 56 -11.48 1.38 9.62
N PHE A 57 -11.72 0.30 10.37
CA PHE A 57 -11.19 -1.02 10.05
C PHE A 57 -11.73 -1.53 8.70
N ALA A 58 -13.02 -1.42 8.43
CA ALA A 58 -13.62 -1.79 7.15
C ALA A 58 -13.07 -0.94 5.99
N TYR A 59 -12.85 0.35 6.21
CA TYR A 59 -12.22 1.25 5.24
C TYR A 59 -10.77 0.84 4.94
N LEU A 60 -9.97 0.53 5.96
CA LEU A 60 -8.60 0.04 5.77
C LEU A 60 -8.57 -1.31 5.06
N VAL A 61 -9.47 -2.23 5.39
CA VAL A 61 -9.61 -3.52 4.70
C VAL A 61 -10.03 -3.30 3.25
N ALA A 62 -10.93 -2.36 2.96
CA ALA A 62 -11.31 -2.02 1.59
C ALA A 62 -10.15 -1.44 0.77
N ILE A 63 -9.33 -0.55 1.37
CA ILE A 63 -8.11 -0.04 0.73
C ILE A 63 -7.09 -1.15 0.52
N LEU A 64 -6.89 -2.02 1.53
CA LEU A 64 -5.98 -3.15 1.42
C LEU A 64 -6.43 -4.09 0.30
N LEU A 65 -7.73 -4.40 0.23
CA LEU A 65 -8.31 -5.18 -0.85
C LEU A 65 -8.09 -4.51 -2.20
N LEU A 66 -8.33 -3.20 -2.34
CA LEU A 66 -8.02 -2.44 -3.55
C LEU A 66 -6.54 -2.47 -3.93
N MET A 67 -5.62 -2.45 -2.95
CA MET A 67 -4.19 -2.56 -3.21
C MET A 67 -3.73 -3.99 -3.53
N THR A 68 -4.39 -5.01 -2.98
CA THR A 68 -4.11 -6.42 -3.30
C THR A 68 -4.82 -6.89 -4.56
N SER A 69 -5.87 -6.19 -5.00
CA SER A 69 -6.52 -6.36 -6.30
C SER A 69 -5.68 -5.72 -7.41
N THR A 70 -4.43 -6.18 -7.54
CA THR A 70 -3.63 -6.04 -8.76
C THR A 70 -3.92 -7.18 -9.75
N SER A 71 -5.05 -7.87 -9.58
CA SER A 71 -5.53 -8.93 -10.48
C SER A 71 -6.65 -8.39 -11.37
N ASP A 72 -6.31 -8.29 -12.65
CA ASP A 72 -7.20 -8.19 -13.80
C ASP A 72 -8.06 -6.91 -13.88
N LEU A 73 -7.39 -5.75 -13.98
CA LEU A 73 -7.87 -4.82 -15.01
C LEU A 73 -7.95 -5.62 -16.31
N PRO A 74 -8.99 -5.49 -17.15
CA PRO A 74 -8.92 -5.98 -18.50
C PRO A 74 -7.89 -5.11 -19.21
N ALA A 75 -6.60 -5.38 -18.97
CA ALA A 75 -5.58 -5.21 -19.98
C ALA A 75 -6.20 -5.96 -21.14
N ALA A 76 -6.61 -5.19 -22.15
CA ALA A 76 -7.15 -5.75 -23.35
C ALA A 76 -6.22 -6.92 -23.71
N LYS A 77 -6.84 -8.06 -23.95
CA LYS A 77 -6.21 -9.35 -24.29
C LYS A 77 -5.61 -9.23 -25.70
N ASP A 78 -4.97 -8.11 -25.93
CA ASP A 78 -4.50 -7.59 -27.18
C ASP A 78 -3.12 -8.18 -27.36
N THR A 79 -2.95 -8.69 -28.56
CA THR A 79 -1.67 -9.12 -29.05
C THR A 79 -0.67 -7.98 -28.92
N HIS A 80 0.45 -8.25 -28.29
CA HIS A 80 1.49 -7.25 -28.06
C HIS A 80 2.87 -7.83 -28.37
N THR A 81 3.87 -6.97 -28.43
CA THR A 81 5.29 -7.36 -28.53
C THR A 81 5.93 -7.16 -27.17
N ALA A 82 6.65 -8.17 -26.69
CA ALA A 82 7.41 -8.05 -25.46
C ALA A 82 8.70 -7.27 -25.72
N LEU A 83 9.07 -6.41 -24.78
CA LEU A 83 10.30 -5.62 -24.83
C LEU A 83 11.12 -5.92 -23.58
N VAL A 84 12.36 -6.37 -23.76
CA VAL A 84 13.34 -6.55 -22.68
C VAL A 84 14.50 -5.61 -22.95
N GLU A 85 14.84 -4.80 -21.95
CA GLU A 85 15.92 -3.82 -22.06
C GLU A 85 17.19 -4.32 -21.37
N ILE A 86 18.32 -4.17 -22.05
CA ILE A 86 19.65 -4.52 -21.55
C ILE A 86 20.48 -3.25 -21.57
N ASN A 87 20.48 -2.54 -20.45
CA ASN A 87 21.13 -1.24 -20.31
C ASN A 87 22.30 -1.31 -19.32
N GLY A 88 23.44 -0.74 -19.70
CA GLY A 88 24.62 -0.69 -18.83
C GLY A 88 25.47 -1.96 -18.84
N VAL A 89 26.34 -2.11 -17.84
CA VAL A 89 27.32 -3.21 -17.80
C VAL A 89 26.64 -4.52 -17.41
N ILE A 90 26.93 -5.58 -18.15
CA ILE A 90 26.41 -6.92 -17.86
C ILE A 90 27.29 -7.58 -16.79
N ALA A 91 26.77 -7.72 -15.56
CA ALA A 91 27.50 -8.35 -14.45
C ALA A 91 26.52 -8.95 -13.45
N ALA A 92 27.00 -9.87 -12.60
CA ALA A 92 26.16 -10.55 -11.60
C ALA A 92 25.60 -9.58 -10.54
N ASP A 93 26.35 -8.53 -10.23
CA ASP A 93 26.05 -7.50 -9.23
C ASP A 93 25.53 -6.19 -9.86
N ALA A 94 25.26 -6.18 -11.17
CA ALA A 94 24.70 -5.04 -11.88
C ALA A 94 23.18 -5.18 -12.10
N GLU A 95 22.55 -4.08 -12.51
CA GLU A 95 21.14 -4.06 -12.91
C GLU A 95 20.89 -5.00 -14.11
N ALA A 96 21.79 -4.97 -15.10
CA ALA A 96 21.79 -5.86 -16.25
C ALA A 96 22.46 -7.22 -15.92
N ASN A 97 21.97 -7.92 -14.90
CA ASN A 97 22.37 -9.29 -14.60
C ASN A 97 21.51 -10.32 -15.35
N ALA A 98 22.05 -11.54 -15.50
CA ALA A 98 21.40 -12.62 -16.23
C ALA A 98 20.06 -13.02 -15.62
N ASP A 99 19.93 -13.07 -14.29
CA ASP A 99 18.69 -13.53 -13.64
C ASP A 99 17.51 -12.59 -13.96
N THR A 100 17.73 -11.27 -13.86
CA THR A 100 16.71 -10.27 -14.22
C THR A 100 16.35 -10.34 -15.70
N ILE A 101 17.36 -10.37 -16.58
CA ILE A 101 17.14 -10.38 -18.03
C ILE A 101 16.41 -11.65 -18.47
N ILE A 102 16.85 -12.81 -17.97
CA ILE A 102 16.25 -14.12 -18.27
C ILE A 102 14.82 -14.19 -17.75
N THR A 103 14.53 -13.63 -16.57
CA THR A 103 13.16 -13.59 -16.07
C THR A 103 12.25 -12.84 -17.04
N GLY A 104 12.65 -11.65 -17.49
CA GLY A 104 11.89 -10.89 -18.49
C GLY A 104 11.73 -11.61 -19.83
N ILE A 105 12.76 -12.34 -20.27
CA ILE A 105 12.69 -13.17 -21.49
C ILE A 105 11.71 -14.33 -21.28
N ARG A 106 11.75 -15.03 -20.15
CA ARG A 106 10.82 -16.13 -19.85
C ARG A 106 9.37 -15.65 -19.80
N ASP A 107 9.12 -14.54 -19.11
CA ASP A 107 7.79 -13.92 -19.03
C ASP A 107 7.25 -13.60 -20.44
N ALA A 108 8.13 -13.16 -21.35
CA ALA A 108 7.75 -12.93 -22.75
C ALA A 108 7.39 -14.22 -23.51
N PHE A 109 8.13 -15.31 -23.30
CA PHE A 109 7.87 -16.60 -23.95
C PHE A 109 6.62 -17.28 -23.40
N ASP A 110 6.37 -17.18 -22.10
CA ASP A 110 5.22 -17.78 -21.41
C ASP A 110 3.90 -17.03 -21.70
N ASN A 111 3.99 -15.77 -22.14
CA ASN A 111 2.82 -14.98 -22.50
C ASN A 111 2.26 -15.38 -23.87
N GLN A 112 1.07 -16.01 -23.86
CA GLN A 112 0.37 -16.44 -25.08
C GLN A 112 -0.07 -15.29 -25.98
N ASN A 113 -0.26 -14.09 -25.43
CA ASN A 113 -0.64 -12.90 -26.22
C ASN A 113 0.58 -12.18 -26.79
N ALA A 114 1.80 -12.49 -26.34
CA ALA A 114 3.01 -11.94 -26.92
C ALA A 114 3.24 -12.58 -28.31
N GLN A 115 3.44 -11.74 -29.33
CA GLN A 115 3.67 -12.16 -30.71
C GLN A 115 5.14 -12.19 -31.11
N GLY A 116 6.03 -11.65 -30.26
CA GLY A 116 7.47 -11.63 -30.46
C GLY A 116 8.18 -10.92 -29.31
N LEU A 117 9.51 -10.97 -29.33
CA LEU A 117 10.38 -10.35 -28.34
C LEU A 117 11.37 -9.40 -29.03
N ILE A 118 11.45 -8.18 -28.51
CA ILE A 118 12.49 -7.21 -28.84
C ILE A 118 13.45 -7.14 -27.67
N LEU A 119 14.72 -7.46 -27.94
CA LEU A 119 15.84 -7.19 -27.05
C LEU A 119 16.37 -5.79 -27.41
N ARG A 120 16.17 -4.80 -26.55
CA ARG A 120 16.73 -3.45 -26.76
C ARG A 120 18.02 -3.33 -25.98
N LEU A 121 19.14 -3.14 -26.69
CA LEU A 121 20.47 -3.19 -26.10
C LEU A 121 21.12 -1.80 -26.11
N ASN A 122 21.55 -1.34 -24.94
CA ASN A 122 22.44 -0.19 -24.77
C ASN A 122 23.51 -0.53 -23.72
N THR A 123 24.52 -1.30 -24.13
CA THR A 123 25.50 -1.90 -23.23
C THR A 123 26.92 -1.90 -23.81
N PRO A 124 27.94 -1.52 -23.01
CA PRO A 124 29.34 -1.71 -23.39
C PRO A 124 29.80 -3.18 -23.29
N GLY A 125 28.91 -4.10 -22.91
CA GLY A 125 29.21 -5.50 -22.64
C GLY A 125 29.41 -5.77 -21.16
N GLY A 126 30.24 -6.77 -20.84
CA GLY A 126 30.50 -7.16 -19.46
C GLY A 126 30.97 -8.62 -19.34
N SER A 127 30.50 -9.30 -18.29
CA SER A 127 30.87 -10.67 -17.96
C SER A 127 30.50 -11.65 -19.08
N PRO A 128 31.47 -12.40 -19.64
CA PRO A 128 31.19 -13.41 -20.66
C PRO A 128 30.33 -14.56 -20.11
N VAL A 129 30.41 -14.84 -18.81
CA VAL A 129 29.58 -15.87 -18.17
C VAL A 129 28.12 -15.44 -18.16
N GLN A 130 27.84 -14.21 -17.74
CA GLN A 130 26.48 -13.68 -17.69
C GLN A 130 25.88 -13.59 -19.11
N ALA A 131 26.64 -13.07 -20.08
CA ALA A 131 26.21 -13.02 -21.48
C ALA A 131 25.99 -14.43 -22.09
N GLY A 132 26.83 -15.40 -21.72
CA GLY A 132 26.69 -16.81 -22.09
C GLY A 132 25.37 -17.40 -21.64
N ILE A 133 25.05 -17.26 -20.36
CA ILE A 133 23.81 -17.78 -19.77
C ILE A 133 22.58 -17.18 -20.46
N ILE A 134 22.59 -15.86 -20.72
CA ILE A 134 21.49 -15.19 -21.41
C ILE A 134 21.35 -15.72 -22.85
N ASN A 135 22.45 -15.84 -23.60
CA ASN A 135 22.44 -16.33 -24.98
C ASN A 135 21.90 -17.77 -25.08
N ASP A 136 22.38 -18.66 -24.21
CA ASP A 136 21.97 -20.06 -24.18
C ASP A 136 20.48 -20.19 -23.84
N GLU A 137 19.97 -19.37 -22.92
CA GLU A 137 18.56 -19.38 -22.56
C GLU A 137 17.66 -18.88 -23.70
N ILE A 138 18.06 -17.84 -24.43
CA ILE A 138 17.32 -17.36 -25.61
C ILE A 138 17.20 -18.49 -26.63
N LYS A 139 18.30 -19.20 -26.93
CA LYS A 139 18.29 -20.33 -27.86
C LYS A 139 17.38 -21.46 -27.36
N ARG A 140 17.50 -21.83 -26.09
CA ARG A 140 16.66 -22.86 -25.48
C ARG A 140 15.17 -22.53 -25.57
N LEU A 141 14.79 -21.27 -25.34
CA LEU A 141 13.41 -20.83 -25.43
C LEU A 141 12.90 -20.77 -26.88
N GLN A 142 13.75 -20.35 -27.82
CA GLN A 142 13.44 -20.42 -29.26
C GLN A 142 13.15 -21.85 -29.73
N GLU A 143 13.83 -22.86 -29.17
CA GLU A 143 13.51 -24.27 -29.45
C GLU A 143 12.11 -24.67 -28.95
N THR A 144 11.65 -24.10 -27.83
CA THR A 144 10.30 -24.38 -27.30
C THR A 144 9.18 -23.67 -28.07
N ARG A 145 9.47 -22.53 -28.69
CA ARG A 145 8.51 -21.73 -29.45
C ARG A 145 9.15 -21.18 -30.74
N PRO A 146 9.39 -22.03 -31.76
CA PRO A 146 10.15 -21.63 -32.97
C PRO A 146 9.52 -20.51 -33.78
N ASP A 147 8.19 -20.38 -33.72
CA ASP A 147 7.44 -19.36 -34.44
C ASP A 147 7.44 -17.99 -33.72
N PHE A 148 8.04 -17.87 -32.53
CA PHE A 148 8.13 -16.62 -31.79
C PHE A 148 9.41 -15.85 -32.15
N PRO A 149 9.31 -14.77 -32.94
CA PRO A 149 10.49 -14.06 -33.41
C PRO A 149 11.15 -13.30 -32.27
N VAL A 150 12.47 -13.39 -32.20
CA VAL A 150 13.32 -12.58 -31.32
C VAL A 150 14.15 -11.65 -32.19
N TYR A 151 14.04 -10.34 -31.95
CA TYR A 151 14.78 -9.30 -32.64
C TYR A 151 15.68 -8.54 -31.67
N ALA A 152 16.91 -8.24 -32.07
CA ALA A 152 17.80 -7.37 -31.32
C ALA A 152 17.79 -5.98 -31.93
N VAL A 153 17.61 -4.96 -31.10
CA VAL A 153 17.63 -3.54 -31.48
C VAL A 153 18.71 -2.85 -30.65
N ILE A 154 19.79 -2.47 -31.31
CA ILE A 154 20.93 -1.77 -30.73
C ILE A 154 20.62 -0.26 -30.69
N GLN A 155 20.81 0.36 -29.53
CA GLN A 155 20.72 1.81 -29.35
C GLN A 155 22.09 2.46 -29.58
N ASP A 156 22.69 3.08 -28.56
CA ASP A 156 23.94 3.84 -28.72
C ASP A 156 25.19 2.96 -28.73
N VAL A 157 25.18 1.85 -27.98
CA VAL A 157 26.31 0.92 -27.93
C VAL A 157 25.83 -0.51 -27.69
N CYS A 158 26.42 -1.47 -28.39
CA CYS A 158 26.24 -2.89 -28.11
C CYS A 158 27.56 -3.63 -28.40
N ALA A 159 28.45 -3.64 -27.41
CA ALA A 159 29.79 -4.19 -27.56
C ALA A 159 30.00 -5.48 -26.76
N SER A 160 31.00 -6.28 -27.17
CA SER A 160 31.48 -7.46 -26.43
C SER A 160 30.35 -8.42 -26.03
N GLY A 161 30.10 -8.62 -24.74
CA GLY A 161 29.01 -9.46 -24.22
C GLY A 161 27.61 -9.05 -24.69
N GLY A 162 27.37 -7.77 -24.97
CA GLY A 162 26.10 -7.31 -25.55
C GLY A 162 25.88 -7.88 -26.96
N TYR A 163 26.90 -7.81 -27.81
CA TYR A 163 26.84 -8.39 -29.15
C TYR A 163 26.72 -9.92 -29.09
N TYR A 164 27.39 -10.54 -28.10
CA TYR A 164 27.24 -11.97 -27.86
C TYR A 164 25.78 -12.36 -27.61
N ILE A 165 25.04 -11.59 -26.81
CA ILE A 165 23.60 -11.80 -26.60
C ILE A 165 22.81 -11.54 -27.88
N ALA A 166 23.08 -10.43 -28.57
CA ALA A 166 22.36 -10.03 -29.79
C ALA A 166 22.40 -11.09 -30.90
N VAL A 167 23.48 -11.87 -31.00
CA VAL A 167 23.63 -12.97 -31.98
C VAL A 167 22.64 -14.12 -31.76
N ALA A 168 22.01 -14.25 -30.59
CA ALA A 168 20.91 -15.21 -30.40
C ALA A 168 19.60 -14.77 -31.06
N ALA A 169 19.45 -13.48 -31.42
CA ALA A 169 18.27 -13.00 -32.12
C ALA A 169 18.29 -13.42 -33.60
N LYS A 170 17.09 -13.47 -34.20
CA LYS A 170 16.92 -13.80 -35.63
C LYS A 170 17.52 -12.72 -36.53
N GLU A 171 17.27 -11.46 -36.18
CA GLU A 171 17.81 -10.30 -36.88
C GLU A 171 18.27 -9.25 -35.88
N ILE A 172 19.31 -8.51 -36.26
CA ILE A 172 19.92 -7.45 -35.45
C ILE A 172 19.76 -6.14 -36.23
N TYR A 173 19.13 -5.16 -35.59
CA TYR A 173 18.94 -3.82 -36.10
C TYR A 173 19.83 -2.86 -35.32
N ALA A 174 20.56 -1.99 -36.01
CA ALA A 174 21.39 -0.96 -35.42
C ALA A 174 21.32 0.30 -36.28
N ASP A 175 21.46 1.47 -35.67
CA ASP A 175 21.70 2.69 -36.44
C ASP A 175 23.13 2.67 -37.01
N LYS A 176 23.36 3.45 -38.07
CA LYS A 176 24.71 3.56 -38.68
C LYS A 176 25.71 4.22 -37.74
N ALA A 177 25.24 4.99 -36.77
CA ALA A 177 26.06 5.70 -35.79
C ALA A 177 26.28 4.94 -34.47
N SER A 178 25.71 3.74 -34.34
CA SER A 178 25.81 2.84 -33.18
C SER A 178 27.10 2.01 -33.14
#